data_AF-A0A6P9AVZ6-F1
#
_entry.id   AF-A0A6P9AVZ6-F1
#
_cell.length_a   1.000
_cell.length_b   1.000
_cell.length_c   1.000
_cell.angle_alpha   90.00
_cell.angle_beta   90.00
_cell.angle_gamma   90.00
#
_symmetry.space_group_name_H-M   'P 1'
#
loop_
_entity.id
_entity.type
_entity.pdbx_description
1 polymer ?
#
loop_
_entity_poly.entity_id
_entity_poly.type
_entity_poly.pdbx_seq_one_letter_code
_entity_poly.pdbx_strand_id
1 'polypeptide(L)'
;MSPGGPNTSWGVRACVAAETYPKNDFFVADVFKSIQLFSLGPGLVQRFRPDFKQKFANFFDDDTISEYIYHCNAQTPSGEAAFKAMTESLGWARRPMLQRIHMIRRDLPITLIYGANSWIDTSTGEKVRYLRPGCYVNDMAIPGASHHVYADQPRAFNTAVEQICDSVD
;
A
#
# COMPACT_ATOMS: atom_id res chain seq x y z
N MET A 1 -5.54 -1.18 -44.75
CA MET A 1 -4.65 -2.01 -43.92
C MET A 1 -4.16 -1.14 -42.78
N SER A 2 -4.73 -1.35 -41.60
CA SER A 2 -4.55 -0.50 -40.41
C SER A 2 -3.17 -0.71 -39.77
N PRO A 3 -2.48 0.35 -39.31
CA PRO A 3 -1.40 0.21 -38.34
C PRO A 3 -1.99 0.11 -36.93
N GLY A 4 -1.48 -0.86 -36.16
CA GLY A 4 -1.96 -1.30 -34.86
C GLY A 4 -2.00 -0.22 -33.77
N GLY A 5 -3.01 -0.32 -32.92
CA GLY A 5 -3.23 0.54 -31.76
C GLY A 5 -2.19 0.35 -30.65
N PRO A 6 -2.00 1.37 -29.79
CA PRO A 6 -1.07 1.28 -28.67
C PRO A 6 -1.61 0.38 -27.56
N ASN A 7 -0.73 -0.54 -27.19
CA ASN A 7 -0.79 -1.48 -26.07
C ASN A 7 -1.10 -0.75 -24.74
N THR A 8 -2.30 -0.94 -24.19
CA THR A 8 -2.72 -0.40 -22.89
C THR A 8 -2.19 -1.28 -21.76
N SER A 9 -0.94 -1.05 -21.35
CA SER A 9 -0.43 -1.59 -20.09
C SER A 9 -1.07 -0.80 -18.93
N TRP A 10 -2.06 -1.39 -18.27
CA TRP A 10 -2.64 -0.88 -17.03
C TRP A 10 -1.60 -0.97 -15.90
N GLY A 11 -0.77 0.07 -15.79
CA GLY A 11 0.12 0.26 -14.66
C GLY A 11 -0.61 0.97 -13.53
N VAL A 12 -1.14 0.22 -12.56
CA VAL A 12 -1.61 0.80 -11.30
C VAL A 12 -0.39 1.27 -10.50
N ARG A 13 0.09 2.48 -10.80
CA ARG A 13 1.08 3.19 -9.98
C ARG A 13 0.36 4.25 -9.17
N ALA A 14 -0.06 3.88 -7.96
CA ALA A 14 -0.39 4.85 -6.93
C ALA A 14 -0.11 4.24 -5.55
N CYS A 15 1.14 4.30 -5.11
CA CYS A 15 1.40 4.33 -3.68
C CYS A 15 1.02 5.72 -3.18
N VAL A 16 -0.15 5.83 -2.55
CA VAL A 16 -0.47 6.96 -1.68
C VAL A 16 0.34 6.77 -0.39
N ALA A 17 1.56 7.30 -0.37
CA ALA A 17 2.28 7.48 0.88
C ALA A 17 1.67 8.71 1.57
N ALA A 18 1.03 8.47 2.72
CA ALA A 18 0.46 9.51 3.55
C ALA A 18 1.57 10.41 4.13
N GLU A 19 1.35 11.72 4.08
CA GLU A 19 2.04 12.68 4.93
C GLU A 19 1.57 12.44 6.36
N THR A 20 2.42 11.90 7.23
CA THR A 20 2.18 12.00 8.68
C THR A 20 3.34 12.71 9.37
N TYR A 21 2.96 13.79 10.06
CA TYR A 21 3.75 14.62 10.97
C TYR A 21 4.23 13.80 12.20
N PRO A 22 5.27 14.27 12.93
CA PRO A 22 6.10 13.41 13.76
C PRO A 22 5.43 13.13 15.10
N LYS A 23 4.79 11.96 15.21
CA LYS A 23 4.50 11.33 16.50
C LYS A 23 4.69 9.83 16.37
N ASN A 24 5.95 9.41 16.35
CA ASN A 24 6.49 8.18 16.96
C ASN A 24 7.75 7.76 16.19
N ASP A 25 8.89 8.29 16.64
CA ASP A 25 10.25 8.01 16.14
C ASP A 25 10.67 6.53 16.23
N PHE A 26 9.83 5.66 16.82
CA PHE A 26 10.14 4.25 17.08
C PHE A 26 10.01 3.34 15.84
N PHE A 27 9.09 3.61 14.90
CA PHE A 27 8.83 2.72 13.76
C PHE A 27 9.78 2.95 12.57
N VAL A 28 10.27 4.18 12.48
CA VAL A 28 11.19 4.65 11.46
C VAL A 28 12.50 3.83 11.41
N ALA A 29 12.97 3.38 12.58
CA ALA A 29 14.18 2.57 12.70
C ALA A 29 13.97 1.09 12.30
N ASP A 30 12.73 0.59 12.34
CA ASP A 30 12.40 -0.81 12.10
C ASP A 30 12.34 -1.15 10.60
N VAL A 31 11.78 -0.25 9.79
CA VAL A 31 11.71 -0.40 8.32
C VAL A 31 13.10 -0.51 7.69
N PHE A 32 14.10 0.19 8.22
CA PHE A 32 15.45 0.23 7.66
C PHE A 32 16.33 -0.97 8.02
N LYS A 33 16.05 -1.69 9.12
CA LYS A 33 16.84 -2.88 9.50
C LYS A 33 16.35 -4.17 8.86
N SER A 34 15.08 -4.27 8.45
CA SER A 34 14.50 -5.53 7.96
C SER A 34 14.76 -5.82 6.48
N ILE A 35 14.82 -4.78 5.65
CA ILE A 35 14.85 -4.90 4.17
C ILE A 35 16.09 -5.70 3.70
N GLN A 36 17.25 -5.53 4.34
CA GLN A 36 18.46 -6.26 3.96
C GLN A 36 18.59 -7.67 4.58
N LEU A 37 17.67 -8.06 5.47
CA LEU A 37 17.69 -9.36 6.15
C LEU A 37 16.79 -10.39 5.47
N PHE A 38 15.83 -9.97 4.65
CA PHE A 38 14.92 -10.89 3.95
C PHE A 38 15.64 -11.80 2.96
N SER A 39 16.78 -11.41 2.39
CA SER A 39 17.55 -12.29 1.49
C SER A 39 18.37 -13.38 2.21
N LEU A 40 18.43 -13.39 3.55
CA LEU A 40 19.29 -14.30 4.33
C LEU A 40 18.62 -15.60 4.79
N GLY A 41 17.32 -15.78 4.54
CA GLY A 41 16.58 -17.03 4.77
C GLY A 41 15.23 -16.85 5.46
N PRO A 42 14.29 -17.79 5.27
CA PRO A 42 12.92 -17.72 5.83
C PRO A 42 12.88 -17.74 7.36
N GLY A 43 13.83 -18.43 8.01
CA GLY A 43 13.95 -18.45 9.49
C GLY A 43 14.31 -17.09 10.09
N LEU A 44 15.00 -16.21 9.34
CA LEU A 44 15.30 -14.85 9.80
C LEU A 44 14.06 -13.95 9.71
N VAL A 45 13.24 -14.14 8.67
CA VAL A 45 11.97 -13.42 8.50
C VAL A 45 11.05 -13.64 9.70
N GLN A 46 10.88 -14.88 10.13
CA GLN A 46 10.06 -15.22 11.31
C GLN A 46 10.59 -14.59 12.61
N ARG A 47 11.91 -14.54 12.78
CA ARG A 47 12.53 -14.02 14.01
C ARG A 47 12.46 -12.50 14.10
N PHE A 48 12.58 -11.80 12.98
CA PHE A 48 12.57 -10.33 12.94
C PHE A 48 11.17 -9.75 12.73
N ARG A 49 10.23 -10.52 12.14
CA ARG A 49 8.86 -10.08 11.85
C ARG A 49 7.80 -11.13 12.19
N PRO A 50 7.70 -11.55 13.47
CA PRO A 50 6.67 -12.49 13.91
C PRO A 50 5.24 -11.95 13.73
N ASP A 51 5.10 -10.63 13.65
CA ASP A 51 3.83 -9.94 13.41
C ASP A 51 3.18 -10.32 12.07
N PHE A 52 3.97 -10.59 11.03
CA PHE A 52 3.44 -11.08 9.76
C PHE A 52 2.86 -12.49 9.91
N LYS A 53 3.57 -13.40 10.56
CA LYS A 53 3.05 -14.75 10.79
C LYS A 53 1.76 -14.71 11.61
N GLN A 54 1.70 -13.88 12.64
CA GLN A 54 0.50 -13.73 13.47
C GLN A 54 -0.71 -13.21 12.70
N LYS A 55 -0.55 -12.22 11.80
CA LYS A 55 -1.66 -11.67 11.00
C LYS A 55 -2.33 -12.72 10.10
N PHE A 56 -1.55 -13.67 9.60
CA PHE A 56 -2.03 -14.70 8.68
C PHE A 56 -2.24 -16.07 9.33
N ALA A 57 -2.10 -16.17 10.65
CA ALA A 57 -2.23 -17.45 11.38
C ALA A 57 -3.61 -18.11 11.21
N ASN A 58 -4.65 -17.33 10.91
CA ASN A 58 -6.00 -17.87 10.64
C ASN A 58 -6.14 -18.44 9.22
N PHE A 59 -5.17 -18.22 8.33
CA PHE A 59 -5.17 -18.69 6.94
C PHE A 59 -4.17 -19.81 6.70
N PHE A 60 -3.03 -19.77 7.39
CA PHE A 60 -1.94 -20.73 7.23
C PHE A 60 -1.41 -21.12 8.62
N ASP A 61 -1.34 -22.42 8.88
CA ASP A 61 -0.78 -22.97 10.13
C ASP A 61 0.73 -23.21 10.05
N ASP A 62 1.32 -23.00 8.86
CA ASP A 62 2.72 -23.28 8.55
C ASP A 62 3.51 -22.00 8.20
N ASP A 63 4.67 -22.17 7.57
CA ASP A 63 5.59 -21.08 7.24
C ASP A 63 5.32 -20.44 5.87
N THR A 64 4.18 -20.75 5.23
CA THR A 64 3.83 -20.30 3.88
C THR A 64 4.07 -18.81 3.66
N ILE A 65 3.63 -17.95 4.59
CA ILE A 65 3.79 -16.49 4.46
C ILE A 65 5.26 -16.07 4.60
N SER A 66 6.03 -16.73 5.46
CA SER A 66 7.44 -16.39 5.65
C SER A 66 8.26 -16.81 4.44
N GLU A 67 7.98 -17.99 3.88
CA GLU A 67 8.56 -18.48 2.63
C GLU A 67 8.18 -17.60 1.44
N TYR A 68 6.91 -17.18 1.35
CA TYR A 68 6.44 -16.26 0.33
C TYR A 68 7.20 -14.93 0.37
N ILE A 69 7.27 -14.29 1.55
CA ILE A 69 8.00 -13.03 1.73
C ILE A 69 9.49 -13.21 1.42
N TYR A 70 10.09 -14.31 1.87
CA TYR A 70 11.48 -14.64 1.58
C TYR A 70 11.71 -14.72 0.07
N HIS A 71 10.92 -15.52 -0.66
CA HIS A 71 11.10 -15.71 -2.10
C HIS A 71 10.81 -14.46 -2.93
N CYS A 72 9.94 -13.56 -2.47
CA CYS A 72 9.77 -12.24 -3.08
C CYS A 72 11.05 -11.38 -3.01
N ASN A 73 11.90 -11.57 -2.00
CA ASN A 73 13.09 -10.75 -1.74
C ASN A 73 14.43 -11.48 -1.93
N ALA A 74 14.41 -12.81 -2.10
CA ALA A 74 15.60 -13.63 -2.32
C ALA A 74 16.17 -13.49 -3.74
N GLN A 75 15.33 -13.09 -4.71
CA GLN A 75 15.75 -12.77 -6.07
C GLN A 75 16.26 -11.33 -6.16
N THR A 76 16.30 -10.72 -7.35
CA THR A 76 16.53 -9.27 -7.46
C THR A 76 15.36 -8.52 -6.80
N PRO A 77 15.54 -7.86 -5.65
CA PRO A 77 14.42 -7.38 -4.83
C PRO A 77 13.88 -6.06 -5.39
N SER A 78 13.17 -6.14 -6.51
CA SER A 78 12.67 -4.96 -7.24
C SER A 78 11.69 -4.14 -6.40
N GLY A 79 10.91 -4.79 -5.52
CA GLY A 79 10.01 -4.13 -4.57
C GLY A 79 10.75 -3.27 -3.56
N GLU A 80 11.79 -3.80 -2.92
CA GLU A 80 12.61 -3.06 -1.96
C GLU A 80 13.41 -1.94 -2.62
N ALA A 81 13.99 -2.22 -3.79
CA ALA A 81 14.69 -1.21 -4.60
C ALA A 81 13.73 -0.07 -5.00
N ALA A 82 12.51 -0.39 -5.43
CA ALA A 82 11.48 0.59 -5.73
C ALA A 82 11.06 1.37 -4.48
N PHE A 83 10.82 0.71 -3.35
CA PHE A 83 10.47 1.36 -2.09
C PHE A 83 11.55 2.34 -1.64
N LYS A 84 12.83 1.93 -1.70
CA LYS A 84 13.99 2.78 -1.40
C LYS A 84 14.14 3.93 -2.39
N ALA A 85 13.82 3.73 -3.67
CA ALA A 85 13.85 4.80 -4.66
C ALA A 85 12.71 5.83 -4.47
N MET A 86 11.58 5.39 -3.89
CA MET A 86 10.40 6.22 -3.63
C MET A 86 10.41 6.89 -2.25
N THR A 87 11.30 6.48 -1.34
CA THR A 87 11.39 7.02 0.03
C THR A 87 12.71 7.75 0.28
N GLU A 88 12.68 8.71 1.20
CA GLU A 88 13.87 9.37 1.77
C GLU A 88 14.20 8.76 3.15
N SER A 89 15.23 9.31 3.81
CA SER A 89 15.56 8.94 5.18
C SER A 89 14.30 8.93 6.04
N LEU A 90 14.19 7.92 6.89
CA LEU A 90 13.06 7.72 7.80
C LEU A 90 11.72 7.30 7.15
N GLY A 91 11.71 6.96 5.86
CA GLY A 91 10.56 6.34 5.19
C GLY A 91 9.54 7.32 4.61
N TRP A 92 9.83 8.63 4.63
CA TRP A 92 9.00 9.63 3.97
C TRP A 92 9.01 9.46 2.46
N ALA A 93 7.90 9.81 1.81
CA ALA A 93 7.83 9.82 0.36
C ALA A 93 8.75 10.90 -0.22
N ARG A 94 9.68 10.49 -1.09
CA ARG A 94 10.58 11.40 -1.81
C ARG A 94 9.84 12.39 -2.71
N ARG A 95 8.71 11.96 -3.28
CA ARG A 95 7.84 12.79 -4.12
C ARG A 95 6.37 12.49 -3.80
N PRO A 96 5.81 13.11 -2.74
CA PRO A 96 4.45 12.84 -2.28
C PRO A 96 3.41 12.93 -3.41
N MET A 97 2.42 12.05 -3.39
CA MET A 97 1.37 12.02 -4.42
C MET A 97 0.36 13.15 -4.24
N LEU A 98 0.05 13.56 -3.00
CA LEU A 98 -0.97 14.56 -2.70
C LEU A 98 -0.72 15.87 -3.45
N GLN A 99 0.51 16.37 -3.42
CA GLN A 99 0.91 17.62 -4.09
C GLN A 99 0.77 17.57 -5.62
N ARG A 100 0.73 16.36 -6.20
CA ARG A 100 0.67 16.13 -7.66
C ARG A 100 -0.64 15.47 -8.08
N ILE A 101 -1.58 15.27 -7.15
CA ILE A 101 -2.80 14.50 -7.40
C ILE A 101 -3.69 15.16 -8.46
N HIS A 102 -3.60 16.48 -8.59
CA HIS A 102 -4.29 17.28 -9.61
C HIS A 102 -3.79 16.99 -11.05
N MET A 103 -2.60 16.39 -11.20
CA MET A 103 -2.04 16.02 -12.52
C MET A 103 -2.60 14.70 -13.06
N ILE A 104 -3.26 13.90 -12.21
CA ILE A 104 -3.95 12.69 -12.67
C ILE A 104 -5.14 13.12 -13.52
N ARG A 105 -5.38 12.41 -14.63
CA ARG A 105 -6.54 12.55 -15.50
C ARG A 105 -7.84 12.79 -14.73
N ARG A 106 -8.62 13.80 -15.12
CA ARG A 106 -9.82 14.23 -14.38
C ARG A 106 -10.96 13.21 -14.43
N ASP A 107 -11.02 12.45 -15.52
CA ASP A 107 -11.98 11.39 -15.76
C ASP A 107 -11.66 10.08 -15.03
N LEU A 108 -10.51 10.00 -14.34
CA LEU A 108 -10.18 8.85 -13.52
C LEU A 108 -10.79 8.99 -12.11
N PRO A 109 -11.77 8.15 -11.73
CA PRO A 109 -12.31 8.15 -10.37
C PRO A 109 -11.26 7.64 -9.38
N ILE A 110 -11.20 8.26 -8.19
CA ILE A 110 -10.28 7.87 -7.12
C ILE A 110 -11.08 7.54 -5.87
N THR A 111 -10.86 6.35 -5.32
CA THR A 111 -11.37 5.97 -3.99
C THR A 111 -10.21 5.64 -3.07
N LEU A 112 -10.17 6.26 -1.90
CA LEU A 112 -9.17 5.99 -0.86
C LEU A 112 -9.76 5.05 0.20
N ILE A 113 -9.14 3.89 0.40
CA ILE A 113 -9.57 2.92 1.40
C ILE A 113 -8.60 2.94 2.58
N TYR A 114 -9.12 3.19 3.77
CA TYR A 114 -8.36 3.25 5.02
C TYR A 114 -8.76 2.10 5.96
N GLY A 115 -7.88 1.76 6.90
CA GLY A 115 -8.26 0.99 8.08
C GLY A 115 -8.64 1.93 9.22
N ALA A 116 -9.79 1.72 9.85
CA ALA A 116 -10.29 2.60 10.92
C ALA A 116 -9.39 2.61 12.17
N ASN A 117 -8.58 1.56 12.36
CA ASN A 117 -7.61 1.42 13.44
C ASN A 117 -6.18 1.71 12.98
N SER A 118 -6.03 2.41 11.85
CA SER A 118 -4.73 2.82 11.31
C SER A 118 -4.26 4.15 11.92
N TRP A 119 -2.94 4.32 11.94
CA TRP A 119 -2.24 5.56 12.23
C TRP A 119 -2.13 6.49 11.01
N ILE A 120 -2.63 6.04 9.84
CA ILE A 120 -2.70 6.82 8.62
C ILE A 120 -3.88 7.80 8.72
N ASP A 121 -3.59 9.08 8.50
CA ASP A 121 -4.56 10.17 8.54
C ASP A 121 -5.58 10.09 7.40
N THR A 122 -6.85 9.85 7.77
CA THR A 122 -7.99 9.78 6.84
C THR A 122 -8.34 11.14 6.24
N SER A 123 -7.89 12.26 6.83
CA SER A 123 -8.10 13.62 6.28
C SER A 123 -7.46 13.81 4.89
N THR A 124 -6.57 12.91 4.50
CA THR A 124 -6.00 12.86 3.14
C THR A 124 -7.08 12.75 2.08
N GLY A 125 -8.21 12.08 2.35
CA GLY A 125 -9.34 11.98 1.42
C GLY A 125 -9.96 13.35 1.10
N GLU A 126 -10.21 14.14 2.15
CA GLU A 126 -10.73 15.51 2.02
C GLU A 126 -9.75 16.42 1.26
N LYS A 127 -8.45 16.32 1.55
CA LYS A 127 -7.40 17.06 0.83
C LYS A 127 -7.37 16.70 -0.65
N VAL A 128 -7.51 15.42 -0.99
CA VAL A 128 -7.58 14.98 -2.40
C VAL A 128 -8.83 15.53 -3.08
N ARG A 129 -10.00 15.52 -2.42
CA ARG A 129 -11.24 16.09 -2.94
C ARG A 129 -11.10 17.59 -3.19
N TYR A 130 -10.49 18.32 -2.27
CA TYR A 130 -10.20 19.75 -2.42
C TYR A 130 -9.26 20.03 -3.61
N LEU A 131 -8.21 19.23 -3.79
CA LEU A 131 -7.23 19.39 -4.87
C LEU A 131 -7.72 18.90 -6.25
N ARG A 132 -8.87 18.21 -6.31
CA ARG A 132 -9.47 17.69 -7.56
C ARG A 132 -10.93 18.15 -7.72
N PRO A 133 -11.18 19.46 -7.82
CA PRO A 133 -12.54 19.97 -7.94
C PRO A 133 -13.20 19.43 -9.22
N GLY A 134 -14.45 18.98 -9.09
CA GLY A 134 -15.23 18.42 -10.20
C GLY A 134 -14.81 17.01 -10.65
N CYS A 135 -13.87 16.36 -9.96
CA CYS A 135 -13.52 14.95 -10.21
C CYS A 135 -14.20 14.05 -9.17
N TYR A 136 -14.47 12.79 -9.53
CA TYR A 136 -14.95 11.80 -8.56
C TYR A 136 -13.83 11.45 -7.57
N VAL A 137 -14.06 11.74 -6.28
CA VAL A 137 -13.19 11.38 -5.17
C VAL A 137 -14.03 10.88 -4.01
N ASN A 138 -13.86 9.61 -3.67
CA ASN A 138 -14.48 8.97 -2.52
C ASN A 138 -13.43 8.50 -1.51
N ASP A 139 -13.84 8.33 -0.27
CA ASP A 139 -13.01 7.78 0.79
C ASP A 139 -13.84 6.94 1.76
N MET A 140 -13.26 5.87 2.29
CA MET A 140 -13.92 4.97 3.21
C MET A 140 -12.93 4.36 4.20
N ALA A 141 -13.40 4.08 5.42
CA ALA A 141 -12.62 3.41 6.44
C ALA A 141 -13.28 2.06 6.79
N ILE A 142 -12.48 1.00 6.80
CA ILE A 142 -12.93 -0.35 7.14
C ILE A 142 -12.73 -0.58 8.65
N PRO A 143 -13.81 -0.83 9.42
CA PRO A 143 -13.72 -1.10 10.86
C PRO A 143 -12.88 -2.33 11.16
N GLY A 144 -12.09 -2.29 12.24
CA GLY A 144 -11.29 -3.44 12.68
C GLY A 144 -10.07 -3.73 11.80
N ALA A 145 -9.71 -2.83 10.89
CA ALA A 145 -8.51 -2.92 10.06
C ALA A 145 -7.48 -1.85 10.45
N SER A 146 -6.20 -2.24 10.47
CA SER A 146 -5.05 -1.33 10.56
C SER A 146 -4.61 -0.87 9.16
N HIS A 147 -3.36 -0.43 9.00
CA HIS A 147 -2.82 0.04 7.71
C HIS A 147 -2.74 -1.06 6.63
N HIS A 148 -2.76 -2.34 7.01
CA HIS A 148 -2.83 -3.46 6.06
C HIS A 148 -4.28 -3.97 5.94
N VAL A 149 -5.14 -3.12 5.37
CA VAL A 149 -6.60 -3.36 5.32
C VAL A 149 -6.96 -4.73 4.72
N TYR A 150 -6.30 -5.08 3.61
CA TYR A 150 -6.50 -6.36 2.92
C TYR A 150 -6.14 -7.58 3.77
N ALA A 151 -5.23 -7.44 4.73
CA ALA A 151 -4.78 -8.55 5.59
C ALA A 151 -5.66 -8.66 6.85
N ASP A 152 -6.04 -7.53 7.44
CA ASP A 152 -6.80 -7.53 8.70
C ASP A 152 -8.30 -7.81 8.47
N GLN A 153 -8.88 -7.31 7.37
CA GLN A 153 -10.30 -7.47 7.04
C GLN A 153 -10.50 -7.85 5.55
N PRO A 154 -10.01 -9.02 5.10
CA PRO A 154 -10.00 -9.37 3.68
C PRO A 154 -11.39 -9.42 3.03
N ARG A 155 -12.39 -9.94 3.76
CA ARG A 155 -13.78 -9.99 3.25
C ARG A 155 -14.35 -8.59 3.04
N ALA A 156 -14.28 -7.73 4.04
CA ALA A 156 -14.79 -6.36 3.95
C ALA A 156 -14.03 -5.54 2.90
N PHE A 157 -12.70 -5.72 2.81
CA PHE A 157 -11.87 -5.09 1.78
C PHE A 157 -12.29 -5.51 0.38
N ASN A 158 -12.44 -6.81 0.11
CA ASN A 158 -12.84 -7.30 -1.21
C ASN A 158 -14.24 -6.83 -1.59
N THR A 159 -15.22 -6.90 -0.68
CA THR A 159 -16.57 -6.37 -0.92
C THR A 159 -16.54 -4.87 -1.23
N ALA A 160 -15.72 -4.08 -0.54
CA ALA A 160 -15.57 -2.66 -0.83
C ALA A 160 -14.98 -2.43 -2.23
N VAL A 161 -13.97 -3.21 -2.64
CA VAL A 161 -13.37 -3.12 -3.98
C VAL A 161 -14.39 -3.48 -5.06
N GLU A 162 -15.15 -4.57 -4.89
CA GLU A 162 -16.22 -4.97 -5.81
C GLU A 162 -17.26 -3.86 -5.97
N GLN A 163 -17.75 -3.30 -4.86
CA GLN A 163 -18.71 -2.18 -4.91
C GLN A 163 -18.16 -0.94 -5.61
N ILE A 164 -16.86 -0.64 -5.43
CA ILE A 164 -16.22 0.46 -6.13
C ILE A 164 -16.17 0.19 -7.64
N CYS A 165 -15.79 -1.02 -8.04
CA CYS A 165 -15.77 -1.44 -9.45
C CYS A 165 -17.16 -1.35 -10.09
N ASP A 166 -18.18 -1.87 -9.41
CA ASP A 166 -19.58 -1.82 -9.90
C ASP A 166 -20.14 -0.39 -9.99
N SER A 167 -19.52 0.59 -9.32
CA SER A 167 -19.97 1.98 -9.33
C SER A 167 -19.37 2.84 -10.45
N VAL A 168 -18.35 2.33 -11.15
CA VAL A 168 -17.61 3.06 -12.19
C VAL A 168 -17.83 2.50 -13.60
N ASP A 169 -18.38 1.28 -13.71
CA ASP A 169 -18.81 0.64 -14.96
C ASP A 169 -20.26 1.05 -15.35
#